data_AF-A0A7V8EFT8-F1
#
_entry.id   AF-A0A7V8EFT8-F1
#
_cell.length_a   1.000
_cell.length_b   1.000
_cell.length_c   1.000
_cell.angle_alpha   90.00
_cell.angle_beta   90.00
_cell.angle_gamma   90.00
#
_symmetry.space_group_name_H-M   'P 1'
#
loop_
_entity.id
_entity.type
_entity.pdbx_description
1 polymer ?
#
loop_
_entity_poly.entity_id
_entity_poly.type
_entity_poly.pdbx_seq_one_letter_code
_entity_poly.pdbx_strand_id
1 'polypeptide(L)'
;MQKFTMAALVAAVLAGCSSAPPEPQVTTYSYESKVHSGTVNVTEKQYTSDVVKCDSNWRDGQLYTPKGIIPMGHDHLNYVINLYADGQEEKTYTLDVPQDLGDRVLAKDYQQAKEYMLQAESNGLVQQGGHFAYPEGYYLRISKPSVKGWDFVSCIGIDHMYVLDSDLQASDNPPIQLDRVVVPFAMDQVNQPVKVSFGSKIQHTAEIRVQP
;
A
#
# COMPACT_ATOMS: atom_id res chain seq x y z
N MET A 1 23.05 19.48 -41.46
CA MET A 1 23.01 18.11 -40.91
C MET A 1 21.97 18.06 -39.81
N GLN A 2 20.71 17.80 -40.18
CA GLN A 2 19.59 17.68 -39.24
C GLN A 2 19.49 16.23 -38.78
N LYS A 3 19.64 15.99 -37.47
CA LYS A 3 19.41 14.69 -36.85
C LYS A 3 17.93 14.63 -36.48
N PHE A 4 17.14 13.93 -37.30
CA PHE A 4 15.79 13.52 -36.94
C PHE A 4 15.89 12.34 -35.99
N THR A 5 15.74 12.57 -34.69
CA THR A 5 15.44 11.51 -33.73
C THR A 5 13.97 11.15 -33.87
N MET A 6 13.69 10.02 -34.51
CA MET A 6 12.38 9.37 -34.49
C MET A 6 12.03 9.01 -33.05
N ALA A 7 11.12 9.75 -32.43
CA ALA A 7 10.42 9.30 -31.25
C ALA A 7 9.41 8.23 -31.70
N ALA A 8 9.66 6.98 -31.33
CA ALA A 8 8.70 5.90 -31.48
C ALA A 8 7.55 6.13 -30.49
N LEU A 9 6.50 6.83 -30.93
CA LEU A 9 5.20 6.79 -30.26
C LEU A 9 4.64 5.38 -30.47
N VAL A 10 4.69 4.55 -29.43
CA VAL A 10 3.91 3.32 -29.37
C VAL A 10 2.45 3.73 -29.26
N ALA A 11 1.72 3.60 -30.37
CA ALA A 11 0.28 3.66 -30.39
C ALA A 11 -0.25 2.46 -29.59
N ALA A 12 -0.76 2.73 -28.39
CA ALA A 12 -1.53 1.76 -27.62
C ALA A 12 -2.81 1.45 -28.41
N VAL A 13 -2.86 0.22 -28.93
CA VAL A 13 -3.98 -0.32 -29.69
C VAL A 13 -5.20 -0.42 -28.79
N LEU A 14 -6.30 0.16 -29.27
CA LEU A 14 -7.65 0.06 -28.72
C LEU A 14 -8.09 -1.41 -28.65
N ALA A 15 -8.00 -1.98 -27.45
CA ALA A 15 -8.83 -3.11 -27.04
C ALA A 15 -9.71 -2.62 -25.89
N GLY A 16 -11.03 -2.76 -26.02
CA GLY A 16 -11.97 -2.39 -24.99
C GLY A 16 -11.70 -3.20 -23.71
N CYS A 17 -11.13 -2.54 -22.72
CA CYS A 17 -11.04 -3.03 -21.35
C CYS A 17 -11.84 -2.05 -20.50
N SER A 18 -12.75 -2.56 -19.69
CA SER A 18 -13.32 -1.82 -18.56
C SER A 18 -12.16 -1.27 -17.72
N SER A 19 -11.93 0.04 -17.90
CA SER A 19 -11.25 0.99 -17.02
C SER A 19 -10.04 0.46 -16.24
N ALA A 20 -8.85 0.58 -16.83
CA ALA A 20 -7.71 0.94 -16.00
C ALA A 20 -8.09 2.24 -15.25
N PRO A 21 -7.92 2.32 -13.92
CA PRO A 21 -8.17 3.55 -13.19
C PRO A 21 -7.42 4.73 -13.84
N PRO A 22 -7.95 5.96 -13.75
CA PRO A 22 -7.26 7.15 -14.26
C PRO A 22 -5.81 7.21 -13.76
N GLU A 23 -4.93 7.88 -14.51
CA GLU A 23 -3.53 8.02 -14.11
C GLU A 23 -3.44 8.55 -12.67
N PRO A 24 -2.80 7.81 -11.76
CA PRO A 24 -2.77 8.14 -10.35
C PRO A 24 -1.79 9.27 -10.10
N GLN A 25 -2.12 10.13 -9.15
CA GLN A 25 -1.20 11.17 -8.69
C GLN A 25 -0.10 10.55 -7.82
N VAL A 26 1.16 10.91 -8.07
CA VAL A 26 2.31 10.43 -7.31
C VAL A 26 2.94 11.58 -6.55
N THR A 27 3.07 11.42 -5.23
CA THR A 27 3.73 12.38 -4.34
C THR A 27 4.89 11.70 -3.65
N THR A 28 6.04 12.38 -3.55
CA THR A 28 7.22 11.88 -2.83
C THR A 28 7.66 12.91 -1.80
N TYR A 29 8.05 12.44 -0.62
CA TYR A 29 8.56 13.28 0.47
C TYR A 29 9.35 12.43 1.46
N SER A 30 10.14 13.06 2.32
CA SER A 30 10.94 12.37 3.34
C SER A 30 10.77 13.02 4.71
N TYR A 31 10.91 12.23 5.76
CA TYR A 31 10.91 12.71 7.14
C TYR A 31 11.79 11.86 8.05
N GLU A 32 12.34 12.48 9.10
CA GLU A 32 13.06 11.76 10.15
C GLU A 32 12.08 11.01 11.05
N SER A 33 12.29 9.71 11.22
CA SER A 33 11.40 8.91 12.06
C SER A 33 11.62 9.19 13.53
N LYS A 34 10.51 9.23 14.28
CA LYS A 34 10.52 9.34 15.75
C LYS A 34 10.34 7.98 16.44
N VAL A 35 10.09 6.91 15.67
CA VAL A 35 9.65 5.60 16.18
C VAL A 35 10.62 4.49 15.81
N HIS A 36 11.34 4.63 14.70
CA HIS A 36 12.31 3.66 14.21
C HIS A 36 13.58 4.39 13.74
N SER A 37 14.64 3.65 13.42
CA SER A 37 15.92 4.25 13.03
C SER A 37 15.80 4.94 11.67
N GLY A 38 16.54 6.04 11.48
CA GLY A 38 16.76 6.68 10.19
C GLY A 38 15.60 7.48 9.58
N THR A 39 15.82 7.87 8.33
CA THR A 39 14.92 8.69 7.52
C THR A 39 13.94 7.81 6.75
N VAL A 40 12.65 8.17 6.74
CA VAL A 40 11.64 7.55 5.88
C VAL A 40 11.52 8.32 4.58
N ASN A 41 11.64 7.63 3.46
CA ASN A 41 11.29 8.11 2.14
C ASN A 41 9.92 7.56 1.75
N VAL A 42 8.95 8.44 1.58
CA VAL A 42 7.58 8.09 1.21
C VAL A 42 7.38 8.28 -0.29
N THR A 43 6.80 7.27 -0.94
CA THR A 43 6.22 7.39 -2.27
C THR A 43 4.76 7.02 -2.20
N GLU A 44 3.88 8.01 -2.35
CA GLU A 44 2.44 7.84 -2.25
C GLU A 44 1.77 7.97 -3.61
N LYS A 45 0.96 6.97 -3.95
CA LYS A 45 0.20 6.89 -5.19
C LYS A 45 -1.30 6.97 -4.88
N GLN A 46 -1.97 7.98 -5.41
CA GLN A 46 -3.38 8.22 -5.17
C GLN A 46 -4.18 7.97 -6.45
N TYR A 47 -4.99 6.91 -6.43
CA TYR A 47 -5.97 6.65 -7.47
C TYR A 47 -7.20 7.54 -7.28
N THR A 48 -7.94 7.76 -8.36
CA THR A 48 -9.20 8.50 -8.36
C THR A 48 -10.34 7.62 -8.85
N SER A 49 -11.56 7.93 -8.43
CA SER A 49 -12.78 7.26 -8.88
C SER A 49 -13.91 8.27 -8.98
N ASP A 50 -14.76 8.09 -9.99
CA ASP A 50 -15.97 8.90 -10.16
C ASP A 50 -17.10 8.46 -9.21
N VAL A 51 -17.01 7.25 -8.65
CA VAL A 51 -18.03 6.64 -7.77
C VAL A 51 -17.79 6.99 -6.30
N VAL A 52 -16.52 6.99 -5.89
CA VAL A 52 -16.12 7.25 -4.50
C VAL A 52 -14.90 8.16 -4.44
N LYS A 53 -14.94 9.10 -3.50
CA LYS A 53 -13.83 9.99 -3.17
C LYS A 53 -13.40 9.72 -1.74
N CYS A 54 -12.09 9.63 -1.55
CA CYS A 54 -11.48 9.52 -0.24
C CYS A 54 -11.00 10.89 0.22
N ASP A 55 -11.41 11.31 1.42
CA ASP A 55 -10.97 12.58 2.00
C ASP A 55 -9.47 12.57 2.23
N SER A 56 -8.77 13.69 2.09
CA SER A 56 -7.30 13.72 2.17
C SER A 56 -6.71 13.13 3.46
N ASN A 57 -7.44 13.21 4.58
CA ASN A 57 -7.03 12.74 5.90
C ASN A 57 -7.80 11.50 6.39
N TRP A 58 -8.48 10.76 5.49
CA TRP A 58 -9.30 9.61 5.90
C TRP A 58 -8.51 8.55 6.69
N ARG A 59 -7.20 8.42 6.42
CA ARG A 59 -6.28 7.48 7.08
C ARG A 59 -6.04 7.81 8.56
N ASP A 60 -6.20 9.08 8.93
CA ASP A 60 -6.01 9.60 10.29
C ASP A 60 -7.31 9.55 11.11
N GLY A 61 -8.37 8.96 10.55
CA GLY A 61 -9.64 8.74 11.24
C GLY A 61 -9.50 7.85 12.49
N GLN A 62 -10.51 7.89 13.35
CA GLN A 62 -10.51 7.10 14.57
C GLN A 62 -10.38 5.60 14.25
N LEU A 63 -9.40 4.93 14.86
CA LEU A 63 -9.23 3.49 14.69
C LEU A 63 -10.44 2.72 15.24
N TYR A 64 -11.01 1.86 14.40
CA TYR A 64 -12.03 0.91 14.81
C TYR A 64 -11.39 -0.17 15.67
N THR A 65 -11.77 -0.18 16.94
CA THR A 65 -11.47 -1.28 17.85
C THR A 65 -12.77 -2.02 18.11
N PRO A 66 -12.91 -3.29 17.69
CA PRO A 66 -14.11 -4.05 18.00
C PRO A 66 -14.27 -4.14 19.52
N LYS A 67 -15.42 -3.68 20.04
CA LYS A 67 -15.76 -3.78 21.46
C LYS A 67 -16.96 -4.70 21.62
N GLY A 68 -16.87 -5.68 22.52
CA GLY A 68 -17.98 -6.59 22.84
C GLY A 68 -18.03 -7.87 21.99
N ILE A 69 -19.19 -8.54 22.01
CA ILE A 69 -19.46 -9.75 21.21
C ILE A 69 -19.55 -9.33 19.74
N ILE A 70 -18.81 -10.00 18.87
CA ILE A 70 -18.89 -9.79 17.41
C ILE A 70 -20.35 -10.02 16.98
N PRO A 71 -21.03 -9.04 16.36
CA PRO A 71 -22.40 -9.23 15.92
C PRO A 71 -22.47 -10.45 14.99
N MET A 72 -23.32 -11.42 15.32
CA MET A 72 -23.62 -12.52 14.41
C MET A 72 -24.64 -12.00 13.38
N GLY A 73 -24.20 -11.56 12.20
CA GLY A 73 -25.06 -11.03 11.15
C GLY A 73 -24.32 -10.67 9.85
N HIS A 74 -25.09 -10.38 8.79
CA HIS A 74 -24.63 -9.99 7.44
C HIS A 74 -24.07 -8.55 7.34
N ASP A 75 -23.70 -7.93 8.46
CA ASP A 75 -23.33 -6.50 8.52
C ASP A 75 -21.85 -6.28 8.21
N HIS A 76 -21.22 -7.23 7.54
CA HIS A 76 -19.80 -7.26 7.27
C HIS A 76 -19.54 -7.43 5.77
N LEU A 77 -18.38 -6.95 5.32
CA LEU A 77 -17.86 -7.15 3.97
C LEU A 77 -16.49 -7.78 4.10
N ASN A 78 -16.27 -8.86 3.37
CA ASN A 78 -15.00 -9.55 3.35
C ASN A 78 -14.14 -9.02 2.20
N TYR A 79 -13.11 -8.24 2.54
CA TYR A 79 -12.13 -7.76 1.58
C TYR A 79 -10.99 -8.75 1.45
N VAL A 80 -10.75 -9.22 0.24
CA VAL A 80 -9.60 -10.06 -0.11
C VAL A 80 -8.62 -9.23 -0.94
N ILE A 81 -7.41 -9.05 -0.42
CA ILE A 81 -6.33 -8.28 -1.06
C ILE A 81 -5.18 -9.24 -1.36
N ASN A 82 -4.96 -9.53 -2.64
CA ASN A 82 -3.78 -10.26 -3.11
C ASN A 82 -2.71 -9.27 -3.52
N LEU A 83 -1.51 -9.39 -2.94
CA LEU A 83 -0.36 -8.55 -3.23
C LEU A 83 0.72 -9.38 -3.93
N TYR A 84 1.11 -8.90 -5.10
CA TYR A 84 2.21 -9.42 -5.90
C TYR A 84 3.32 -8.37 -5.87
N ALA A 85 4.50 -8.72 -5.35
CA ALA A 85 5.67 -7.85 -5.35
C ALA A 85 6.76 -8.48 -6.21
N ASP A 86 7.51 -7.67 -6.94
CA ASP A 86 8.59 -8.16 -7.82
C ASP A 86 9.57 -9.04 -7.04
N GLY A 87 9.75 -10.28 -7.51
CA GLY A 87 10.66 -11.24 -6.89
C GLY A 87 10.20 -11.85 -5.56
N GLN A 88 8.95 -11.63 -5.13
CA GLN A 88 8.38 -12.26 -3.93
C GLN A 88 7.15 -13.12 -4.24
N GLU A 89 6.85 -14.04 -3.32
CA GLU A 89 5.62 -14.83 -3.35
C GLU A 89 4.38 -13.95 -3.13
N GLU A 90 3.25 -14.39 -3.69
CA GLU A 90 1.94 -13.77 -3.47
C GLU A 90 1.60 -13.76 -1.98
N LYS A 91 1.13 -12.60 -1.48
CA LYS A 91 0.58 -12.49 -0.13
C LYS A 91 -0.90 -12.13 -0.20
N THR A 92 -1.74 -12.98 0.39
CA THR A 92 -3.19 -12.75 0.49
C THR A 92 -3.56 -12.29 1.90
N TYR A 93 -4.33 -11.21 1.97
CA TYR A 93 -4.90 -10.70 3.21
C TYR A 93 -6.42 -10.68 3.12
N THR A 94 -7.06 -11.19 4.17
CA THR A 94 -8.52 -11.22 4.32
C THR A 94 -8.91 -10.31 5.48
N LEU A 95 -9.75 -9.33 5.20
CA LEU A 95 -10.18 -8.31 6.15
C LEU A 95 -11.69 -8.39 6.28
N ASP A 96 -12.14 -8.73 7.48
CA ASP A 96 -13.55 -8.70 7.84
C ASP A 96 -13.91 -7.28 8.32
N VAL A 97 -14.71 -6.57 7.52
CA VAL A 97 -14.95 -5.14 7.63
C VAL A 97 -16.42 -4.87 7.95
N PRO A 98 -16.75 -4.30 9.12
CA PRO A 98 -18.13 -3.89 9.43
C PRO A 98 -18.62 -2.82 8.46
N GLN A 99 -19.81 -3.00 7.89
CA GLN A 99 -20.46 -2.02 7.02
C GLN A 99 -20.81 -0.72 7.75
N ASP A 100 -20.98 -0.78 9.08
CA ASP A 100 -21.30 0.37 9.94
C ASP A 100 -20.05 1.12 10.46
N LEU A 101 -18.88 0.94 9.83
CA LEU A 101 -17.64 1.61 10.21
C LEU A 101 -17.78 3.15 10.27
N GLY A 102 -18.62 3.73 9.41
CA GLY A 102 -18.73 5.18 9.27
C GLY A 102 -17.39 5.79 8.84
N ASP A 103 -16.96 6.86 9.51
CA ASP A 103 -15.65 7.51 9.26
C ASP A 103 -14.50 6.87 10.05
N ARG A 104 -14.75 5.77 10.78
CA ARG A 104 -13.70 5.03 11.48
C ARG A 104 -12.86 4.24 10.49
N VAL A 105 -11.62 3.93 10.88
CA VAL A 105 -10.66 3.19 10.08
C VAL A 105 -10.43 1.81 10.70
N LEU A 106 -10.77 0.74 9.99
CA LEU A 106 -10.22 -0.57 10.31
C LEU A 106 -8.77 -0.60 9.83
N ALA A 107 -7.85 -0.89 10.74
CA ALA A 107 -6.44 -1.02 10.42
C ALA A 107 -5.89 -2.38 10.85
N LYS A 108 -5.05 -2.98 10.01
CA LYS A 108 -4.32 -4.20 10.32
C LYS A 108 -2.85 -4.04 9.97
N ASP A 109 -2.03 -4.31 10.98
CA ASP A 109 -0.58 -4.27 10.88
C ASP A 109 -0.04 -5.68 10.66
N TYR A 110 0.61 -5.89 9.51
CA TYR A 110 1.29 -7.14 9.15
C TYR A 110 2.81 -6.93 9.07
N GLN A 111 3.31 -5.87 9.67
CA GLN A 111 4.73 -5.54 9.69
C GLN A 111 5.45 -6.35 10.77
N GLN A 112 6.68 -6.77 10.46
CA GLN A 112 7.59 -7.40 11.40
C GLN A 112 8.64 -6.38 11.81
N ALA A 113 8.94 -6.31 13.11
CA ALA A 113 10.09 -5.55 13.57
C ALA A 113 11.37 -6.26 13.09
N LYS A 114 12.18 -5.54 12.33
CA LYS A 114 13.51 -5.95 11.89
C LYS A 114 14.55 -5.13 12.62
N GLU A 115 15.66 -5.79 12.93
CA GLU A 115 16.83 -5.17 13.50
C GLU A 115 18.05 -5.67 12.75
N TYR A 116 18.96 -4.75 12.43
CA TYR A 116 20.17 -5.01 11.70
C TYR A 116 21.36 -4.31 12.36
N MET A 117 22.52 -4.97 12.31
CA MET A 117 23.77 -4.41 12.81
C MET A 117 24.56 -3.77 11.67
N LEU A 118 24.53 -2.45 11.57
CA LEU A 118 25.28 -1.69 10.58
C LEU A 118 26.77 -1.69 10.92
N GLN A 119 27.62 -1.81 9.90
CA GLN A 119 29.08 -1.72 10.04
C GLN A 119 29.68 -2.67 11.11
N ALA A 120 29.09 -3.85 11.33
CA ALA A 120 29.56 -4.81 12.32
C ALA A 120 30.99 -5.33 12.04
N GLU A 121 31.45 -5.21 10.80
CA GLU A 121 32.79 -5.60 10.38
C GLU A 121 33.40 -4.52 9.49
N SER A 122 34.65 -4.15 9.77
CA SER A 122 35.44 -3.27 8.92
C SER A 122 36.87 -3.83 8.83
N ASN A 123 37.36 -4.07 7.60
CA ASN A 123 38.70 -4.60 7.34
C ASN A 123 39.03 -5.91 8.09
N GLY A 124 38.06 -6.82 8.26
CA GLY A 124 38.25 -8.09 8.98
C GLY A 124 38.27 -7.96 10.51
N LEU A 125 38.04 -6.77 11.05
CA LEU A 125 37.88 -6.54 12.49
C LEU A 125 36.39 -6.38 12.80
N VAL A 126 35.88 -7.25 13.68
CA VAL A 126 34.53 -7.15 14.23
C VAL A 126 34.50 -5.95 15.20
N GLN A 127 33.60 -5.00 14.96
CA GLN A 127 33.37 -3.84 15.82
C GLN A 127 31.94 -3.89 16.38
N GLN A 128 31.69 -3.15 17.46
CA GLN A 128 30.32 -2.92 17.92
C GLN A 128 29.65 -1.98 16.90
N GLY A 129 28.92 -2.58 15.96
CA GLY A 129 28.19 -1.86 14.93
C GLY A 129 27.05 -1.00 15.47
N GLY A 130 26.42 -0.23 14.57
CA GLY A 130 25.23 0.56 14.88
C GLY A 130 23.96 -0.30 14.80
N HIS A 131 23.11 -0.24 15.83
CA HIS A 131 21.80 -0.90 15.78
C HIS A 131 20.82 -0.09 14.92
N PHE A 132 20.24 -0.73 13.92
CA PHE A 132 19.26 -0.15 13.03
C PHE A 132 17.96 -0.96 13.07
N ALA A 133 16.89 -0.36 13.57
CA ALA A 133 15.60 -1.01 13.72
C ALA A 133 14.56 -0.36 12.79
N TYR A 134 13.77 -1.18 12.10
CA TYR A 134 12.72 -0.72 11.19
C TYR A 134 11.57 -1.73 11.10
N PRO A 135 10.33 -1.30 10.81
CA PRO A 135 9.25 -2.21 10.45
C PRO A 135 9.38 -2.64 8.99
N GLU A 136 9.18 -3.92 8.71
CA GLU A 136 9.14 -4.47 7.36
C GLU A 136 7.82 -5.18 7.08
N GLY A 137 7.18 -4.86 5.97
CA GLY A 137 5.94 -5.50 5.52
C GLY A 137 4.80 -4.50 5.33
N TYR A 138 3.57 -5.02 5.40
CA TYR A 138 2.38 -4.30 4.96
C TYR A 138 1.53 -3.78 6.11
N TYR A 139 0.95 -2.59 5.93
CA TYR A 139 -0.06 -2.03 6.81
C TYR A 139 -1.31 -1.69 5.99
N LEU A 140 -2.43 -2.33 6.31
CA LEU A 140 -3.68 -2.23 5.54
C LEU A 140 -4.70 -1.39 6.31
N ARG A 141 -5.40 -0.49 5.60
CA ARG A 141 -6.46 0.36 6.14
C ARG A 141 -7.69 0.33 5.25
N ILE A 142 -8.87 0.26 5.86
CA ILE A 142 -10.16 0.34 5.18
C ILE A 142 -11.06 1.29 5.98
N SER A 143 -11.71 2.24 5.30
CA SER A 143 -12.75 3.09 5.89
C SER A 143 -13.91 3.35 4.93
N LYS A 144 -15.02 3.84 5.48
CA LYS A 144 -16.23 4.19 4.74
C LYS A 144 -16.76 3.07 3.82
N PRO A 145 -16.81 1.80 4.27
CA PRO A 145 -17.50 0.77 3.50
C PRO A 145 -18.97 1.16 3.34
N SER A 146 -19.49 1.06 2.13
CA SER A 146 -20.89 1.38 1.83
C SER A 146 -21.33 0.71 0.53
N VAL A 147 -22.63 0.79 0.26
CA VAL A 147 -23.21 0.39 -1.02
C VAL A 147 -23.73 1.65 -1.72
N LYS A 148 -23.22 1.96 -2.92
CA LYS A 148 -23.68 3.08 -3.75
C LYS A 148 -24.26 2.54 -5.04
N GLY A 149 -25.59 2.60 -5.17
CA GLY A 149 -26.27 1.97 -6.30
C GLY A 149 -26.08 0.46 -6.24
N TRP A 150 -25.33 -0.08 -7.19
CA TRP A 150 -24.98 -1.50 -7.27
C TRP A 150 -23.54 -1.81 -6.82
N ASP A 151 -22.76 -0.78 -6.47
CA ASP A 151 -21.34 -0.94 -6.19
C ASP A 151 -21.07 -1.01 -4.69
N PHE A 152 -20.19 -1.94 -4.30
CA PHE A 152 -19.53 -1.89 -3.01
C PHE A 152 -18.40 -0.87 -3.08
N VAL A 153 -18.42 0.12 -2.18
CA VAL A 153 -17.44 1.21 -2.18
C VAL A 153 -16.71 1.30 -0.85
N SER A 154 -15.45 1.71 -0.90
CA SER A 154 -14.62 1.94 0.29
C SER A 154 -13.39 2.78 -0.03
N CYS A 155 -12.77 3.35 0.99
CA CYS A 155 -11.41 3.88 0.91
C CYS A 155 -10.43 2.86 1.44
N ILE A 156 -9.50 2.41 0.60
CA ILE A 156 -8.50 1.40 0.94
C ILE A 156 -7.11 2.02 0.87
N GLY A 157 -6.30 1.74 1.87
CA GLY A 157 -4.93 2.21 2.00
C GLY A 157 -4.02 1.01 2.21
N ILE A 158 -3.02 0.87 1.36
CA ILE A 158 -2.01 -0.18 1.45
C ILE A 158 -0.66 0.52 1.58
N ASP A 159 0.04 0.27 2.68
CA ASP A 159 1.39 0.75 2.90
C ASP A 159 2.34 -0.44 2.92
N HIS A 160 3.50 -0.30 2.28
CA HIS A 160 4.59 -1.26 2.32
C HIS A 160 5.84 -0.55 2.80
N MET A 161 6.38 -1.01 3.94
CA MET A 161 7.61 -0.48 4.51
C MET A 161 8.73 -1.50 4.38
N TYR A 162 9.90 -1.07 3.93
CA TYR A 162 11.06 -1.92 3.72
C TYR A 162 12.35 -1.10 3.65
N VAL A 163 13.48 -1.80 3.72
CA VAL A 163 14.81 -1.26 3.42
C VAL A 163 15.44 -2.19 2.39
N LEU A 164 16.22 -1.66 1.46
CA LEU A 164 16.94 -2.49 0.50
C LEU A 164 18.16 -3.13 1.17
N ASP A 165 18.39 -4.42 0.95
CA ASP A 165 19.57 -5.13 1.47
C ASP A 165 20.89 -4.44 1.08
N SER A 166 20.95 -3.88 -0.13
CA SER A 166 22.08 -3.08 -0.59
C SER A 166 22.35 -1.86 0.28
N ASP A 167 21.29 -1.21 0.77
CA ASP A 167 21.41 -0.01 1.59
C ASP A 167 21.85 -0.39 3.02
N LEU A 168 21.34 -1.49 3.56
CA LEU A 168 21.76 -2.03 4.87
C LEU A 168 23.26 -2.37 4.91
N GLN A 169 23.84 -2.78 3.79
CA GLN A 169 25.25 -3.15 3.68
C GLN A 169 26.16 -1.97 3.35
N ALA A 170 25.64 -0.94 2.67
CA ALA A 170 26.44 0.15 2.12
C ALA A 170 26.34 1.48 2.87
N SER A 171 25.37 1.64 3.78
CA SER A 171 25.07 2.90 4.45
C SER A 171 25.05 2.79 5.97
N ASP A 172 25.53 3.85 6.62
CA ASP A 172 25.51 4.02 8.08
C ASP A 172 24.15 4.56 8.56
N ASN A 173 23.32 5.00 7.61
CA ASN A 173 21.94 5.43 7.83
C ASN A 173 21.10 5.03 6.61
N PRO A 174 20.74 3.75 6.47
CA PRO A 174 19.97 3.28 5.33
C PRO A 174 18.57 3.90 5.32
N PRO A 175 18.08 4.41 4.17
CA PRO A 175 16.76 5.01 4.09
C PRO A 175 15.65 3.95 4.13
N ILE A 176 14.65 4.17 4.96
CA ILE A 176 13.45 3.32 5.00
C ILE A 176 12.52 3.77 3.88
N GLN A 177 12.18 2.86 2.99
CA GLN A 177 11.21 3.10 1.95
C GLN A 177 9.80 2.84 2.48
N LEU A 178 8.88 3.75 2.19
CA LEU A 178 7.47 3.63 2.51
C LEU A 178 6.64 3.89 1.25
N ASP A 179 6.25 2.80 0.59
CA ASP A 179 5.40 2.84 -0.59
C ASP A 179 3.94 2.78 -0.16
N ARG A 180 3.16 3.78 -0.54
CA ARG A 180 1.75 3.92 -0.15
C ARG A 180 0.86 3.98 -1.38
N VAL A 181 -0.30 3.33 -1.31
CA VAL A 181 -1.35 3.50 -2.30
C VAL A 181 -2.70 3.78 -1.64
N VAL A 182 -3.39 4.80 -2.13
CA VAL A 182 -4.80 5.09 -1.82
C VAL A 182 -5.65 4.60 -3.00
N VAL A 183 -6.60 3.72 -2.70
CA VAL A 183 -7.54 3.16 -3.65
C VAL A 183 -8.96 3.57 -3.24
N PRO A 184 -9.57 4.54 -3.95
CA PRO A 184 -11.01 4.76 -3.89
C PRO A 184 -11.69 3.57 -4.59
N PHE A 185 -11.97 2.53 -3.80
CA PHE A 185 -12.44 1.24 -4.28
C PHE A 185 -13.93 1.33 -4.62
N ALA A 186 -14.26 0.89 -5.83
CA ALA A 186 -15.63 0.64 -6.27
C ALA A 186 -15.61 -0.65 -7.08
N MET A 187 -16.44 -1.61 -6.70
CA MET A 187 -16.60 -2.88 -7.40
C MET A 187 -18.09 -3.12 -7.56
N ASP A 188 -18.52 -3.32 -8.80
CA ASP A 188 -19.84 -3.88 -9.04
C ASP A 188 -19.90 -5.29 -8.44
N GLN A 189 -21.09 -5.85 -8.23
CA GLN A 189 -21.21 -7.19 -7.64
C GLN A 189 -20.62 -8.32 -8.53
N VAL A 190 -20.00 -7.99 -9.68
CA VAL A 190 -19.59 -8.93 -10.73
C VAL A 190 -18.09 -9.21 -10.67
N ASN A 191 -17.67 -10.05 -9.72
CA ASN A 191 -16.51 -10.97 -9.73
C ASN A 191 -15.16 -10.56 -10.40
N GLN A 192 -14.92 -9.29 -10.69
CA GLN A 192 -13.68 -8.78 -11.28
C GLN A 192 -12.91 -7.99 -10.21
N PRO A 193 -11.66 -8.38 -9.89
CA PRO A 193 -10.87 -7.65 -8.92
C PRO A 193 -10.53 -6.24 -9.42
N VAL A 194 -10.58 -5.27 -8.52
CA VAL A 194 -9.96 -3.97 -8.76
C VAL A 194 -8.46 -4.14 -8.67
N LYS A 195 -7.75 -3.86 -9.76
CA LYS A 195 -6.28 -3.97 -9.83
C LYS A 195 -5.63 -2.60 -9.78
N VAL A 196 -4.67 -2.43 -8.88
CA VAL A 196 -3.84 -1.23 -8.79
C VAL A 196 -2.38 -1.62 -8.71
N SER A 197 -1.49 -0.73 -9.13
CA SER A 197 -0.04 -0.89 -8.96
C SER A 197 0.51 0.22 -8.08
N PHE A 198 1.58 -0.04 -7.34
CA PHE A 198 2.30 0.96 -6.54
C PHE A 198 3.72 0.50 -6.25
N GLY A 199 4.54 1.36 -5.67
CA GLY A 199 5.93 1.04 -5.38
C GLY A 199 6.91 2.03 -5.99
N SER A 200 8.05 2.21 -5.32
CA SER A 200 9.14 3.08 -5.77
C SER A 200 10.36 2.28 -6.21
N LYS A 201 10.89 1.41 -5.33
CA LYS A 201 12.03 0.53 -5.62
C LYS A 201 11.60 -0.91 -5.90
N ILE A 202 10.57 -1.38 -5.20
CA ILE A 202 9.92 -2.66 -5.44
C ILE A 202 8.54 -2.34 -6.04
N GLN A 203 8.24 -2.85 -7.23
CA GLN A 203 6.91 -2.69 -7.80
C GLN A 203 5.95 -3.73 -7.23
N HIS A 204 4.72 -3.27 -6.99
CA HIS A 204 3.64 -4.06 -6.43
C HIS A 204 2.42 -3.98 -7.34
N THR A 205 1.69 -5.09 -7.44
CA THR A 205 0.32 -5.14 -7.96
C THR A 205 -0.58 -5.64 -6.84
N ALA A 206 -1.65 -4.90 -6.55
CA ALA A 206 -2.70 -5.31 -5.63
C ALA A 206 -3.97 -5.67 -6.42
N GLU A 207 -4.51 -6.85 -6.18
CA GLU A 207 -5.84 -7.26 -6.63
C GLU A 207 -6.79 -7.29 -5.45
N ILE A 208 -7.84 -6.47 -5.49
CA ILE A 208 -8.78 -6.28 -4.39
C ILE A 208 -10.15 -6.79 -4.82
N ARG A 209 -10.75 -7.65 -3.98
CA ARG A 209 -12.10 -8.19 -4.16
C ARG A 209 -12.91 -7.97 -2.88
N VAL A 210 -14.22 -7.81 -3.02
CA VAL A 210 -15.16 -7.80 -1.89
C VAL A 210 -16.16 -8.93 -2.05
N GLN A 211 -16.40 -9.66 -0.97
CA GLN A 211 -17.44 -10.66 -0.87
C GLN A 211 -18.44 -10.23 0.21
N PRO A 212 -19.76 -10.31 -0.06
CA PRO A 212 -20.80 -10.07 0.94
C PRO A 212 -20.90 -11.20 1.97
#